data_AF-A0A6N0BNV5-F1
#
_entry.id   AF-A0A6N0BNV5-F1
#
_cell.length_a   1.000
_cell.length_b   1.000
_cell.length_c   1.000
_cell.angle_alpha   90.00
_cell.angle_beta   90.00
_cell.angle_gamma   90.00
#
_symmetry.space_group_name_H-M   'P 1'
#
loop_
_entity.id
_entity.type
_entity.pdbx_description
1 polymer ?
#
loop_
_entity_poly.entity_id
_entity_poly.type
_entity_poly.pdbx_seq_one_letter_code
_entity_poly.pdbx_strand_id
1 'polypeptide(L)'
;MSGALVGFRIDGEKKLLRLHGERSCEGVLTELMAYLHRVSDARLETYARTLKPVGPEHGPFPGETDQAVIQAFFEDHFGETCPSQTWAETFAALPELEGWHAGFPFMPAAAIQSCGDVSWGFLIDLETGTLQIFVNRHARFQWSDMADPQPAYCSLALAHARQLTAHDLSALHGLLHQHSYSDGIDPVLPLQDALSAPFPGPGPWQSRLKLAHGRARLLLERGPLRAKLRQVGELRLGDAHCGALLREALAPPVLAMAQAIYGPDANLGQVAHVAAHLPALPYAPDDGGLPLLDLGLSAASGLQLALGPGFFDAVRSRFLDAGMSAQGWRFLIKQDQGVLRFVLQFFPPSARILGAFTHFINLLASALQSEPLRIERCQPALRGVERILDRTRGRPGPLREDNARIFLRAIMRARLSVEEEANLAHEAQDVSDFVYAHAAVLQGVTWRSLCRRSDAWHRALLITVDPDKDVRWPALLPVYATGPFVAVELDSGFLLAEEGLEQRHCIGTYANACASGATRVFSLRHKGRRTATLELQRGHDDAWRMVQIRGKANTVVQDPALLEAAGRVAQAYSEAARSRERAEFAKARAHGHSSGSLSPALAAPLQEYWTG
;
A
#
# COMPACT_ATOMS: atom_id res chain seq x y z
N MET A 1 -7.12 -9.04 -0.93
CA MET A 1 -8.16 -8.93 0.12
C MET A 1 -8.30 -7.48 0.54
N SER A 2 -9.29 -6.78 0.01
CA SER A 2 -9.65 -5.42 0.39
C SER A 2 -11.14 -5.24 0.13
N GLY A 3 -11.79 -4.46 0.97
CA GLY A 3 -13.18 -3.99 0.85
C GLY A 3 -13.28 -2.65 1.56
N ALA A 4 -14.43 -1.98 1.44
CA ALA A 4 -14.69 -0.72 2.14
C ALA A 4 -16.03 -0.78 2.88
N LEU A 5 -16.16 -0.03 3.97
CA LEU A 5 -17.45 0.22 4.60
C LEU A 5 -17.97 1.58 4.16
N VAL A 6 -19.24 1.67 3.79
CA VAL A 6 -19.92 2.93 3.49
C VAL A 6 -21.22 2.97 4.28
N GLY A 7 -21.60 4.10 4.86
CA GLY A 7 -22.80 4.15 5.67
C GLY A 7 -23.31 5.54 6.00
N PHE A 8 -24.38 5.57 6.78
CA PHE A 8 -25.03 6.78 7.28
C PHE A 8 -25.06 6.79 8.80
N ARG A 9 -25.04 8.00 9.37
CA ARG A 9 -25.46 8.24 10.76
C ARG A 9 -26.67 9.17 10.78
N ILE A 10 -27.74 8.72 11.42
CA ILE A 10 -28.99 9.46 11.59
C ILE A 10 -29.71 8.98 12.85
N ASP A 11 -30.32 9.89 13.58
CA ASP A 11 -31.07 9.63 14.83
C ASP A 11 -30.25 8.83 15.88
N GLY A 12 -28.94 9.04 15.95
CA GLY A 12 -28.01 8.36 16.85
C GLY A 12 -27.57 6.96 16.39
N GLU A 13 -28.10 6.47 15.27
CA GLU A 13 -27.81 5.13 14.76
C GLU A 13 -26.85 5.16 13.57
N LYS A 14 -25.90 4.21 13.55
CA LYS A 14 -24.98 3.98 12.43
C LYS A 14 -25.49 2.82 11.60
N LYS A 15 -25.74 3.09 10.32
CA LYS A 15 -26.18 2.09 9.33
C LYS A 15 -25.05 1.91 8.33
N LEU A 16 -24.37 0.76 8.36
CA LEU A 16 -23.16 0.49 7.58
C LEU A 16 -23.36 -0.64 6.59
N LEU A 17 -22.79 -0.47 5.40
CA LEU A 17 -22.75 -1.41 4.31
C LEU A 17 -21.31 -1.75 3.98
N ARG A 18 -21.02 -3.03 3.80
CA ARG A 18 -19.72 -3.50 3.29
C ARG A 18 -19.76 -3.60 1.77
N LEU A 19 -18.83 -2.93 1.11
CA LEU A 19 -18.53 -3.07 -0.31
C LEU A 19 -17.47 -4.16 -0.49
N HIS A 20 -17.78 -5.15 -1.32
CA HIS A 20 -16.90 -6.28 -1.61
C HIS A 20 -16.12 -6.09 -2.92
N GLY A 21 -15.11 -6.96 -3.13
CA GLY A 21 -14.15 -6.85 -4.23
C GLY A 21 -12.97 -5.93 -3.90
N GLU A 22 -11.86 -6.06 -4.63
CA GLU A 22 -10.65 -5.29 -4.38
C GLU A 22 -10.85 -3.79 -4.69
N ARG A 23 -11.38 -3.05 -3.72
CA ARG A 23 -11.69 -1.63 -3.85
C ARG A 23 -10.61 -0.79 -3.19
N SER A 24 -10.04 0.14 -3.95
CA SER A 24 -9.17 1.18 -3.41
C SER A 24 -10.00 2.27 -2.70
N CYS A 25 -9.37 3.02 -1.79
CA CYS A 25 -9.99 4.20 -1.18
C CYS A 25 -10.51 5.18 -2.25
N GLU A 26 -9.73 5.37 -3.31
CA GLU A 26 -10.05 6.24 -4.45
C GLU A 26 -11.28 5.81 -5.22
N GLY A 27 -11.40 4.51 -5.53
CA GLY A 27 -12.57 4.01 -6.26
C GLY A 27 -13.85 4.28 -5.50
N VAL A 28 -13.86 3.95 -4.20
CA VAL A 28 -15.02 4.14 -3.33
C VAL A 28 -15.32 5.63 -3.14
N LEU A 29 -14.30 6.46 -2.92
CA LEU A 29 -14.50 7.90 -2.75
C LEU A 29 -15.05 8.54 -4.02
N THR A 30 -14.54 8.16 -5.19
CA THR A 30 -15.01 8.65 -6.49
C THR A 30 -16.47 8.29 -6.74
N GLU A 31 -16.84 7.02 -6.52
CA GLU A 31 -18.22 6.56 -6.65
C GLU A 31 -19.15 7.26 -5.66
N LEU A 32 -18.72 7.37 -4.39
CA LEU A 32 -19.46 8.06 -3.35
C LEU A 32 -19.69 9.54 -3.70
N MET A 33 -18.68 10.21 -4.25
CA MET A 33 -18.84 11.59 -4.71
C MET A 33 -19.81 11.68 -5.87
N ALA A 34 -19.68 10.84 -6.91
CA ALA A 34 -20.60 10.84 -8.04
C ALA A 34 -22.05 10.62 -7.60
N TYR A 35 -22.26 9.75 -6.61
CA TYR A 35 -23.55 9.57 -5.95
C TYR A 35 -24.02 10.83 -5.21
N LEU A 36 -23.17 11.42 -4.37
CA LEU A 36 -23.50 12.64 -3.64
C LEU A 36 -23.77 13.83 -4.55
N HIS A 37 -23.22 13.92 -5.75
CA HIS A 37 -23.57 15.01 -6.68
C HIS A 37 -25.00 14.88 -7.23
N ARG A 38 -25.58 13.67 -7.27
CA ARG A 38 -26.91 13.41 -7.84
C ARG A 38 -28.04 13.46 -6.82
N VAL A 39 -27.76 13.06 -5.57
CA VAL A 39 -28.80 12.88 -4.54
C VAL A 39 -28.84 14.08 -3.60
N SER A 40 -30.01 14.66 -3.32
CA SER A 40 -30.14 15.79 -2.37
C SER A 40 -30.05 15.35 -0.90
N ASP A 41 -29.78 16.28 0.02
CA ASP A 41 -29.69 15.94 1.46
C ASP A 41 -31.02 15.41 2.02
N ALA A 42 -32.16 15.99 1.63
CA ALA A 42 -33.48 15.47 2.00
C ALA A 42 -33.73 14.04 1.47
N ARG A 43 -33.20 13.73 0.30
CA ARG A 43 -33.27 12.39 -0.30
C ARG A 43 -32.34 11.42 0.44
N LEU A 44 -31.14 11.84 0.84
CA LEU A 44 -30.24 11.05 1.69
C LEU A 44 -30.86 10.77 3.07
N GLU A 45 -31.51 11.75 3.69
CA GLU A 45 -32.25 11.54 4.95
C GLU A 45 -33.39 10.54 4.78
N THR A 46 -34.15 10.66 3.69
CA THR A 46 -35.21 9.70 3.36
C THR A 46 -34.63 8.30 3.24
N TYR A 47 -33.53 8.13 2.49
CA TYR A 47 -32.83 6.87 2.37
C TYR A 47 -32.40 6.34 3.74
N ALA A 48 -31.64 7.14 4.50
CA ALA A 48 -31.10 6.74 5.80
C ALA A 48 -32.19 6.35 6.81
N ARG A 49 -33.34 7.05 6.84
CA ARG A 49 -34.48 6.71 7.72
C ARG A 49 -35.19 5.43 7.29
N THR A 50 -35.29 5.17 5.99
CA THR A 50 -35.94 3.96 5.46
C THR A 50 -35.07 2.70 5.58
N LEU A 51 -33.74 2.83 5.76
CA LEU A 51 -32.83 1.69 5.95
C LEU A 51 -33.22 0.80 7.15
N LYS A 52 -33.86 -0.34 6.84
CA LYS A 52 -34.26 -1.51 7.65
C LYS A 52 -33.30 -2.71 7.59
N PRO A 53 -32.76 -3.38 8.63
CA PRO A 53 -32.15 -4.70 8.40
C PRO A 53 -33.19 -5.70 7.82
N VAL A 54 -32.94 -6.32 6.66
CA VAL A 54 -33.73 -7.45 6.10
C VAL A 54 -32.80 -8.47 5.45
N GLY A 55 -33.08 -9.75 5.63
CA GLY A 55 -32.40 -10.84 4.92
C GLY A 55 -33.18 -11.38 3.71
N PRO A 56 -32.57 -12.23 2.87
CA PRO A 56 -33.15 -12.78 1.63
C PRO A 56 -34.39 -13.67 1.87
N GLU A 57 -34.62 -14.11 3.10
CA GLU A 57 -35.84 -14.79 3.54
C GLU A 57 -37.08 -13.87 3.58
N HIS A 58 -36.90 -12.56 3.51
CA HIS A 58 -37.99 -11.60 3.40
C HIS A 58 -38.49 -11.58 1.94
N GLY A 59 -39.78 -11.88 1.73
CA GLY A 59 -40.39 -12.07 0.42
C GLY A 59 -40.55 -10.79 -0.42
N PRO A 60 -41.75 -10.46 -0.95
CA PRO A 60 -41.95 -9.21 -1.68
C PRO A 60 -41.69 -7.99 -0.78
N PHE A 61 -41.54 -6.81 -1.39
CA PHE A 61 -41.35 -5.58 -0.63
C PHE A 61 -42.51 -5.36 0.37
N PRO A 62 -42.21 -5.06 1.66
CA PRO A 62 -43.23 -5.07 2.71
C PRO A 62 -44.28 -3.94 2.59
N GLY A 63 -44.04 -2.90 1.78
CA GLY A 63 -45.02 -1.86 1.48
C GLY A 63 -44.67 -0.97 0.27
N GLU A 64 -45.65 -0.21 -0.22
CA GLU A 64 -45.50 0.71 -1.38
C GLU A 64 -44.38 1.74 -1.18
N THR A 65 -44.17 2.21 0.05
CA THR A 65 -43.10 3.15 0.40
C THR A 65 -41.72 2.55 0.17
N ASP A 66 -41.51 1.27 0.52
CA ASP A 66 -40.21 0.60 0.37
C ASP A 66 -39.89 0.40 -1.11
N GLN A 67 -40.90 0.01 -1.90
CA GLN A 67 -40.78 -0.12 -3.35
C GLN A 67 -40.48 1.23 -4.02
N ALA A 68 -41.15 2.31 -3.60
CA ALA A 68 -40.89 3.66 -4.11
C ALA A 68 -39.47 4.14 -3.78
N VAL A 69 -38.94 3.80 -2.60
CA VAL A 69 -37.57 4.16 -2.19
C VAL A 69 -36.51 3.35 -2.95
N ILE A 70 -36.75 2.05 -3.21
CA ILE A 70 -35.90 1.23 -4.08
C ILE A 70 -35.86 1.80 -5.48
N GLN A 71 -37.04 2.10 -6.02
CA GLN A 71 -37.21 2.65 -7.36
C GLN A 71 -36.44 3.96 -7.51
N ALA A 72 -36.64 4.86 -6.55
CA ALA A 72 -35.90 6.10 -6.40
C ALA A 72 -34.38 5.91 -6.35
N PHE A 73 -33.91 4.92 -5.58
CA PHE A 73 -32.50 4.63 -5.46
C PHE A 73 -31.90 4.15 -6.78
N PHE A 74 -32.60 3.27 -7.51
CA PHE A 74 -32.14 2.76 -8.81
C PHE A 74 -32.02 3.88 -9.84
N GLU A 75 -32.99 4.79 -9.89
CA GLU A 75 -32.96 5.95 -10.76
C GLU A 75 -31.80 6.89 -10.40
N ASP A 76 -31.62 7.16 -9.11
CA ASP A 76 -30.56 8.06 -8.63
C ASP A 76 -29.14 7.48 -8.82
N HIS A 77 -28.98 6.16 -8.65
CA HIS A 77 -27.68 5.50 -8.66
C HIS A 77 -27.29 4.97 -10.05
N PHE A 78 -28.20 4.28 -10.73
CA PHE A 78 -27.97 3.64 -12.03
C PHE A 78 -28.57 4.42 -13.20
N GLY A 79 -29.49 5.35 -12.96
CA GLY A 79 -30.21 6.04 -14.03
C GLY A 79 -31.28 5.17 -14.70
N GLU A 80 -31.67 4.07 -14.07
CA GLU A 80 -32.56 3.05 -14.62
C GLU A 80 -33.73 2.78 -13.65
N THR A 81 -34.83 2.26 -14.18
CA THR A 81 -35.96 1.81 -13.35
C THR A 81 -35.62 0.47 -12.69
N CYS A 82 -35.94 0.28 -11.41
CA CYS A 82 -35.69 -1.00 -10.75
C CYS A 82 -36.51 -2.12 -11.43
N PRO A 83 -35.87 -3.16 -11.99
CA PRO A 83 -36.60 -4.25 -12.65
C PRO A 83 -37.21 -5.25 -11.66
N SER A 84 -36.87 -5.13 -10.37
CA SER A 84 -37.10 -6.16 -9.34
C SER A 84 -38.40 -5.91 -8.58
N GLN A 85 -39.14 -6.97 -8.28
CA GLN A 85 -40.35 -6.93 -7.43
C GLN A 85 -40.14 -7.56 -6.06
N THR A 86 -39.01 -8.24 -5.88
CA THR A 86 -38.63 -8.89 -4.62
C THR A 86 -37.25 -8.45 -4.14
N TRP A 87 -37.01 -8.67 -2.85
CA TRP A 87 -35.68 -8.47 -2.26
C TRP A 87 -34.62 -9.34 -2.95
N ALA A 88 -34.91 -10.62 -3.17
CA ALA A 88 -33.99 -11.56 -3.81
C ALA A 88 -33.54 -11.13 -5.22
N GLU A 89 -34.46 -10.67 -6.06
CA GLU A 89 -34.15 -10.16 -7.41
C GLU A 89 -33.28 -8.90 -7.35
N THR A 90 -33.55 -8.00 -6.41
CA THR A 90 -32.77 -6.78 -6.22
C THR A 90 -31.32 -7.10 -5.83
N PHE A 91 -31.10 -8.14 -5.01
CA PHE A 91 -29.74 -8.58 -4.67
C PHE A 91 -29.02 -9.27 -5.81
N ALA A 92 -29.72 -10.08 -6.60
CA ALA A 92 -29.16 -10.69 -7.79
C ALA A 92 -28.76 -9.65 -8.85
N ALA A 93 -29.49 -8.53 -8.94
CA ALA A 93 -29.18 -7.44 -9.86
C ALA A 93 -27.96 -6.61 -9.45
N LEU A 94 -27.54 -6.67 -8.19
CA LEU A 94 -26.44 -5.87 -7.62
C LEU A 94 -25.35 -6.75 -6.98
N PRO A 95 -24.68 -7.62 -7.75
CA PRO A 95 -23.76 -8.62 -7.21
C PRO A 95 -22.50 -8.01 -6.55
N GLU A 96 -22.11 -6.76 -6.89
CA GLU A 96 -21.02 -6.06 -6.19
C GLU A 96 -21.26 -5.78 -4.71
N LEU A 97 -22.47 -6.01 -4.20
CA LEU A 97 -22.88 -5.82 -2.81
C LEU A 97 -22.82 -7.11 -1.96
N GLU A 98 -22.23 -8.21 -2.44
CA GLU A 98 -22.32 -9.52 -1.79
C GLU A 98 -21.38 -9.74 -0.58
N GLY A 99 -21.98 -9.99 0.59
CA GLY A 99 -21.30 -10.45 1.80
C GLY A 99 -22.22 -11.09 2.85
N TRP A 100 -22.97 -12.12 2.44
CA TRP A 100 -23.92 -12.94 3.21
C TRP A 100 -25.04 -12.17 3.94
N HIS A 101 -26.24 -12.25 3.31
CA HIS A 101 -27.57 -11.77 3.74
C HIS A 101 -27.89 -10.27 3.60
N ALA A 102 -27.63 -9.72 2.40
CA ALA A 102 -28.57 -8.92 1.57
C ALA A 102 -29.16 -7.56 2.09
N GLY A 103 -29.19 -6.49 1.27
CA GLY A 103 -30.06 -5.31 1.53
C GLY A 103 -29.67 -3.95 0.93
N PHE A 104 -30.42 -3.39 -0.01
CA PHE A 104 -30.45 -1.97 -0.40
C PHE A 104 -31.92 -1.69 -0.73
N PRO A 105 -32.61 -0.64 -0.29
CA PRO A 105 -32.37 0.41 0.71
C PRO A 105 -32.61 -0.14 2.11
N PHE A 106 -32.04 -1.30 2.38
CA PHE A 106 -32.19 -1.98 3.63
C PHE A 106 -30.85 -2.30 4.31
N MET A 107 -29.67 -2.19 3.74
CA MET A 107 -28.40 -2.57 4.41
C MET A 107 -28.43 -3.95 5.10
N PRO A 108 -27.72 -4.98 4.57
CA PRO A 108 -27.25 -6.01 5.47
C PRO A 108 -26.44 -5.25 6.52
N ALA A 109 -26.87 -5.32 7.79
CA ALA A 109 -25.98 -4.96 8.87
C ALA A 109 -24.80 -5.90 8.67
N ALA A 110 -23.71 -5.38 8.08
CA ALA A 110 -22.48 -6.12 8.07
C ALA A 110 -22.29 -6.51 9.53
N ALA A 111 -22.09 -7.78 9.85
CA ALA A 111 -21.73 -8.13 11.21
C ALA A 111 -20.45 -7.33 11.45
N ILE A 112 -20.57 -6.19 12.13
CA ILE A 112 -19.51 -5.17 12.19
C ILE A 112 -18.24 -5.82 12.77
N GLN A 113 -18.45 -6.84 13.59
CA GLN A 113 -17.49 -7.76 14.19
C GLN A 113 -16.72 -8.64 13.17
N SER A 114 -17.31 -8.95 12.00
CA SER A 114 -16.67 -9.72 10.91
C SER A 114 -15.98 -8.84 9.85
N CYS A 115 -16.02 -7.51 10.00
CA CYS A 115 -15.41 -6.57 9.05
C CYS A 115 -13.97 -6.18 9.39
N GLY A 116 -13.28 -6.97 10.21
CA GLY A 116 -11.90 -6.67 10.64
C GLY A 116 -10.87 -6.63 9.50
N ASP A 117 -11.20 -7.17 8.34
CA ASP A 117 -10.38 -7.18 7.13
C ASP A 117 -10.57 -5.94 6.24
N VAL A 118 -11.57 -5.12 6.51
CA VAL A 118 -11.85 -3.88 5.78
C VAL A 118 -10.86 -2.78 6.20
N SER A 119 -10.23 -2.15 5.21
CA SER A 119 -9.22 -1.12 5.46
C SER A 119 -9.75 0.31 5.49
N TRP A 120 -10.90 0.58 4.87
CA TRP A 120 -11.46 1.93 4.71
C TRP A 120 -12.93 1.97 5.10
N GLY A 121 -13.34 3.08 5.73
CA GLY A 121 -14.72 3.34 6.12
C GLY A 121 -15.12 4.76 5.73
N PHE A 122 -16.33 4.93 5.24
CA PHE A 122 -16.91 6.20 4.82
C PHE A 122 -18.28 6.35 5.47
N LEU A 123 -18.46 7.38 6.28
CA LEU A 123 -19.69 7.64 7.01
C LEU A 123 -20.22 9.01 6.62
N ILE A 124 -21.42 9.04 6.04
CA ILE A 124 -22.19 10.27 5.84
C ILE A 124 -22.98 10.51 7.12
N ASP A 125 -22.52 11.47 7.91
CA ASP A 125 -23.15 11.86 9.15
C ASP A 125 -24.14 13.00 8.89
N LEU A 126 -25.41 12.64 8.76
CA LEU A 126 -26.48 13.57 8.38
C LEU A 126 -26.83 14.54 9.52
N GLU A 127 -26.56 14.16 10.77
CA GLU A 127 -26.77 15.02 11.94
C GLU A 127 -25.82 16.21 11.96
N THR A 128 -24.55 15.97 11.59
CA THR A 128 -23.52 17.02 11.57
C THR A 128 -23.31 17.61 10.17
N GLY A 129 -23.94 17.04 9.14
CA GLY A 129 -23.75 17.42 7.75
C GLY A 129 -22.31 17.20 7.28
N THR A 130 -21.67 16.09 7.70
CA THR A 130 -20.27 15.80 7.36
C THR A 130 -20.09 14.45 6.68
N LEU A 131 -19.14 14.39 5.74
CA LEU A 131 -18.55 13.12 5.31
C LEU A 131 -17.30 12.86 6.16
N GLN A 132 -17.29 11.70 6.79
CA GLN A 132 -16.23 11.22 7.65
C GLN A 132 -15.56 10.01 7.00
N ILE A 133 -14.24 10.03 6.92
CA ILE A 133 -13.43 8.98 6.32
C ILE A 133 -12.56 8.36 7.43
N PHE A 134 -12.51 7.03 7.46
CA PHE A 134 -11.83 6.22 8.45
C PHE A 134 -10.87 5.25 7.78
N VAL A 135 -9.78 4.94 8.48
CA VAL A 135 -8.78 3.96 8.05
C VAL A 135 -8.56 2.92 9.15
N ASN A 136 -8.66 1.64 8.81
CA ASN A 136 -8.52 0.52 9.74
C ASN A 136 -7.63 -0.61 9.18
N ARG A 137 -6.60 -0.27 8.38
CA ARG A 137 -5.67 -1.24 7.74
C ARG A 137 -5.03 -2.27 8.67
N HIS A 138 -5.00 -2.01 9.99
CA HIS A 138 -4.41 -2.89 11.00
C HIS A 138 -5.42 -3.37 12.06
N ALA A 139 -6.72 -3.32 11.77
CA ALA A 139 -7.79 -3.76 12.68
C ALA A 139 -7.65 -3.20 14.12
N ARG A 140 -7.37 -1.89 14.22
CA ARG A 140 -7.01 -1.20 15.47
C ARG A 140 -8.20 -0.90 16.36
N PHE A 141 -9.36 -0.74 15.76
CA PHE A 141 -10.62 -0.52 16.44
C PHE A 141 -11.68 -1.41 15.81
N GLN A 142 -12.71 -1.72 16.57
CA GLN A 142 -13.88 -2.41 16.02
C GLN A 142 -14.66 -1.40 15.19
N TRP A 143 -15.20 -1.79 14.04
CA TRP A 143 -15.99 -0.87 13.22
C TRP A 143 -17.24 -0.32 13.95
N SER A 144 -17.65 -0.95 15.06
CA SER A 144 -18.70 -0.47 15.97
C SER A 144 -18.30 0.82 16.65
N ASP A 145 -17.00 1.04 16.81
CA ASP A 145 -16.42 2.21 17.46
C ASP A 145 -16.30 3.38 16.48
N MET A 146 -16.55 3.17 15.18
CA MET A 146 -16.46 4.21 14.15
C MET A 146 -17.37 5.39 14.50
N ALA A 147 -16.84 6.62 14.46
CA ALA A 147 -17.45 7.86 14.94
C ALA A 147 -17.65 7.96 16.47
N ASP A 148 -17.82 6.83 17.18
CA ASP A 148 -18.09 6.77 18.61
C ASP A 148 -17.53 5.47 19.22
N PRO A 149 -16.39 5.48 19.97
CA PRO A 149 -15.53 6.62 20.33
C PRO A 149 -14.45 6.99 19.30
N GLN A 150 -14.26 6.21 18.23
CA GLN A 150 -13.17 6.40 17.27
C GLN A 150 -13.45 7.60 16.36
N PRO A 151 -12.61 8.65 16.38
CA PRO A 151 -12.82 9.79 15.49
C PRO A 151 -12.42 9.50 14.04
N ALA A 152 -13.07 10.22 13.13
CA ALA A 152 -12.76 10.20 11.71
C ALA A 152 -11.32 10.63 11.42
N TYR A 153 -10.65 9.91 10.53
CA TYR A 153 -9.33 10.23 10.04
C TYR A 153 -9.34 11.50 9.17
N CYS A 154 -10.36 11.64 8.31
CA CYS A 154 -10.65 12.88 7.60
C CYS A 154 -12.11 13.27 7.77
N SER A 155 -12.38 14.56 7.91
CA SER A 155 -13.74 15.11 7.96
C SER A 155 -13.87 16.30 7.01
N LEU A 156 -14.97 16.33 6.27
CA LEU A 156 -15.32 17.41 5.35
C LEU A 156 -16.83 17.67 5.40
N ALA A 157 -17.25 18.93 5.31
CA ALA A 157 -18.67 19.25 5.26
C ALA A 157 -19.30 18.69 3.98
N LEU A 158 -20.51 18.14 4.06
CA LEU A 158 -21.18 17.51 2.93
C LEU A 158 -21.39 18.50 1.77
N ALA A 159 -21.72 19.75 2.10
CA ALA A 159 -21.81 20.84 1.14
C ALA A 159 -20.47 21.10 0.39
N HIS A 160 -19.33 20.87 1.05
CA HIS A 160 -18.02 20.96 0.41
C HIS A 160 -17.69 19.69 -0.39
N ALA A 161 -18.10 18.51 0.08
CA ALA A 161 -17.94 17.24 -0.64
C ALA A 161 -18.49 17.33 -2.07
N ARG A 162 -19.70 17.90 -2.19
CA ARG A 162 -20.43 18.12 -3.46
C ARG A 162 -19.80 19.16 -4.39
N GLN A 163 -18.75 19.84 -3.95
CA GLN A 163 -18.02 20.84 -4.73
C GLN A 163 -16.62 20.36 -5.09
N LEU A 164 -16.23 19.16 -4.66
CA LEU A 164 -14.92 18.59 -4.99
C LEU A 164 -14.89 18.19 -6.47
N THR A 165 -13.89 18.70 -7.17
CA THR A 165 -13.57 18.29 -8.54
C THR A 165 -12.80 16.97 -8.53
N ALA A 166 -12.69 16.30 -9.69
CA ALA A 166 -11.84 15.10 -9.82
C ALA A 166 -10.38 15.36 -9.39
N HIS A 167 -9.88 16.57 -9.65
CA HIS A 167 -8.54 16.97 -9.20
C HIS A 167 -8.44 17.10 -7.67
N ASP A 168 -9.48 17.64 -7.01
CA ASP A 168 -9.53 17.72 -5.55
C ASP A 168 -9.57 16.34 -4.90
N LEU A 169 -10.31 15.41 -5.50
CA LEU A 169 -10.40 14.04 -5.01
C LEU A 169 -9.07 13.31 -5.13
N SER A 170 -8.34 13.50 -6.23
CA SER A 170 -7.00 12.95 -6.40
C SER A 170 -6.03 13.52 -5.35
N ALA A 171 -6.05 14.83 -5.10
CA ALA A 171 -5.23 15.47 -4.06
C ALA A 171 -5.56 14.97 -2.65
N LEU A 172 -6.85 14.89 -2.31
CA LEU A 172 -7.31 14.35 -1.03
C LEU A 172 -6.92 12.88 -0.87
N HIS A 173 -7.10 12.06 -1.91
CA HIS A 173 -6.70 10.65 -1.90
C HIS A 173 -5.19 10.49 -1.68
N GLY A 174 -4.36 11.27 -2.38
CA GLY A 174 -2.90 11.27 -2.20
C GLY A 174 -2.51 11.53 -0.75
N LEU A 175 -3.15 12.49 -0.09
CA LEU A 175 -2.93 12.78 1.33
C LEU A 175 -3.41 11.66 2.25
N LEU A 176 -4.61 11.14 2.01
CA LEU A 176 -5.16 10.05 2.80
C LEU A 176 -4.21 8.85 2.73
N HIS A 177 -3.72 8.53 1.53
CA HIS A 177 -2.76 7.47 1.27
C HIS A 177 -1.44 7.74 1.99
N GLN A 178 -0.79 8.88 1.74
CA GLN A 178 0.51 9.25 2.33
C GLN A 178 0.51 9.14 3.86
N HIS A 179 -0.53 9.65 4.51
CA HIS A 179 -0.60 9.65 5.97
C HIS A 179 -1.14 8.32 6.55
N SER A 180 -1.79 7.47 5.74
CA SER A 180 -2.30 6.15 6.16
C SER A 180 -1.24 5.06 6.33
N TYR A 181 -0.02 5.27 5.82
CA TYR A 181 1.13 4.36 6.01
C TYR A 181 1.92 4.63 7.28
N SER A 182 1.63 5.72 7.98
CA SER A 182 2.13 5.84 9.35
C SER A 182 1.53 4.70 10.17
N ASP A 183 2.23 4.26 11.21
CA ASP A 183 1.75 3.20 12.12
C ASP A 183 0.50 3.65 12.92
N GLY A 184 -0.39 4.48 12.37
CA GLY A 184 -1.81 4.73 12.67
C GLY A 184 -2.13 5.14 14.11
N ILE A 185 -1.11 5.50 14.88
CA ILE A 185 -1.27 6.05 16.22
C ILE A 185 -1.56 7.53 16.01
N ASP A 186 -2.73 8.01 16.48
CA ASP A 186 -3.00 9.44 16.64
C ASP A 186 -2.19 9.90 17.86
N PRO A 187 -0.95 10.37 17.66
CA PRO A 187 -0.05 10.46 18.77
C PRO A 187 -0.42 11.67 19.62
N VAL A 188 -0.61 11.45 20.92
CA VAL A 188 -0.62 12.55 21.87
C VAL A 188 0.83 12.94 22.11
N LEU A 189 1.22 14.04 21.48
CA LEU A 189 2.52 14.66 21.61
C LEU A 189 2.46 15.73 22.72
N PRO A 190 3.54 15.96 23.48
CA PRO A 190 3.66 17.09 24.38
C PRO A 190 3.96 18.36 23.57
N LEU A 191 2.95 18.78 22.82
CA LEU A 191 2.98 19.98 21.99
C LEU A 191 2.28 21.13 22.72
N GLN A 192 2.87 22.32 22.59
CA GLN A 192 2.16 23.56 22.83
C GLN A 192 1.14 23.81 21.70
N ASP A 193 0.01 24.42 22.05
CA ASP A 193 -1.00 24.78 21.07
C ASP A 193 -0.45 25.82 20.09
N ALA A 194 -0.56 25.55 18.80
CA ALA A 194 -0.01 26.40 17.77
C ALA A 194 -0.75 26.22 16.43
N LEU A 195 -0.59 27.21 15.55
CA LEU A 195 -1.11 27.17 14.19
C LEU A 195 -0.06 27.71 13.24
N SER A 196 0.28 26.95 12.20
CA SER A 196 1.24 27.42 11.20
C SER A 196 0.68 28.54 10.35
N ALA A 197 1.58 29.31 9.74
CA ALA A 197 1.24 30.09 8.56
C ALA A 197 0.69 29.16 7.45
N PRO A 198 -0.17 29.68 6.55
CA PRO A 198 -0.58 28.94 5.36
C PRO A 198 0.62 28.58 4.49
N PHE A 199 0.64 27.35 3.98
CA PHE A 199 1.63 26.90 3.01
C PHE A 199 0.97 26.11 1.88
N PRO A 200 1.57 26.06 0.68
CA PRO A 200 1.02 25.28 -0.43
C PRO A 200 0.81 23.82 -0.02
N GLY A 201 -0.44 23.36 -0.13
CA GLY A 201 -0.82 21.98 0.00
C GLY A 201 -0.69 21.23 -1.34
N PRO A 202 -1.16 19.98 -1.39
CA PRO A 202 -1.17 19.22 -2.64
C PRO A 202 -2.18 19.80 -3.62
N GLY A 203 -1.71 20.04 -4.85
CA GLY A 203 -2.51 20.68 -5.89
C GLY A 203 -2.87 22.13 -5.52
N PRO A 204 -4.13 22.58 -5.72
CA PRO A 204 -4.57 23.94 -5.47
C PRO A 204 -4.94 24.23 -4.00
N TRP A 205 -4.74 23.28 -3.08
CA TRP A 205 -5.09 23.46 -1.67
C TRP A 205 -4.02 24.27 -0.94
N GLN A 206 -4.45 25.11 0.00
CA GLN A 206 -3.60 25.69 1.04
C GLN A 206 -3.70 24.82 2.29
N SER A 207 -2.57 24.63 2.97
CA SER A 207 -2.46 23.78 4.15
C SER A 207 -2.05 24.60 5.36
N ARG A 208 -2.57 24.23 6.53
CA ARG A 208 -2.12 24.73 7.82
C ARG A 208 -1.97 23.57 8.79
N LEU A 209 -0.87 23.55 9.53
CA LEU A 209 -0.66 22.62 10.62
C LEU A 209 -1.24 23.23 11.90
N LYS A 210 -2.24 22.56 12.48
CA LYS A 210 -2.84 22.92 13.77
C LYS A 210 -2.38 21.92 14.83
N LEU A 211 -1.69 22.42 15.85
CA LEU A 211 -1.30 21.70 17.04
C LEU A 211 -2.28 22.11 18.14
N ALA A 212 -3.05 21.17 18.67
CA ALA A 212 -4.02 21.47 19.71
C ALA A 212 -4.25 20.25 20.62
N HIS A 213 -4.19 20.45 21.94
CA HIS A 213 -4.39 19.39 22.93
C HIS A 213 -3.46 18.19 22.70
N GLY A 214 -2.20 18.48 22.41
CA GLY A 214 -1.18 17.48 22.10
C GLY A 214 -1.39 16.73 20.77
N ARG A 215 -2.29 17.18 19.88
CA ARG A 215 -2.54 16.51 18.59
C ARG A 215 -2.18 17.42 17.43
N ALA A 216 -1.47 16.87 16.45
CA ALA A 216 -1.19 17.51 15.18
C ALA A 216 -2.28 17.17 14.14
N ARG A 217 -2.80 18.20 13.45
CA ARG A 217 -3.86 18.09 12.45
C ARG A 217 -3.53 18.97 11.26
N LEU A 218 -3.85 18.51 10.06
CA LEU A 218 -3.73 19.31 8.85
C LEU A 218 -5.10 19.88 8.48
N LEU A 219 -5.15 21.20 8.31
CA LEU A 219 -6.32 21.92 7.81
C LEU A 219 -6.04 22.27 6.36
N LEU A 220 -6.88 21.77 5.46
CA LEU A 220 -6.80 22.06 4.04
C LEU A 220 -7.89 23.06 3.66
N GLU A 221 -7.52 24.10 2.92
CA GLU A 221 -8.41 25.17 2.47
C GLU A 221 -8.23 25.43 0.97
N ARG A 222 -9.32 25.44 0.19
CA ARG A 222 -9.33 25.87 -1.22
C ARG A 222 -10.58 26.69 -1.51
N GLY A 223 -10.42 28.01 -1.55
CA GLY A 223 -11.57 28.92 -1.63
C GLY A 223 -12.51 28.69 -0.42
N PRO A 224 -13.80 28.36 -0.63
CA PRO A 224 -14.71 28.04 0.46
C PRO A 224 -14.51 26.64 1.04
N LEU A 225 -13.85 25.73 0.30
CA LEU A 225 -13.74 24.33 0.66
C LEU A 225 -12.75 24.14 1.81
N ARG A 226 -13.15 23.32 2.77
CA ARG A 226 -12.32 22.98 3.94
C ARG A 226 -12.39 21.48 4.22
N ALA A 227 -11.23 20.89 4.46
CA ALA A 227 -11.09 19.51 4.93
C ALA A 227 -10.11 19.44 6.11
N LYS A 228 -10.36 18.52 7.04
CA LYS A 228 -9.53 18.33 8.22
C LYS A 228 -9.00 16.91 8.24
N LEU A 229 -7.68 16.77 8.24
CA LEU A 229 -6.99 15.49 8.34
C LEU A 229 -6.37 15.34 9.73
N ARG A 230 -6.58 14.17 10.33
CA ARG A 230 -5.92 13.73 11.56
C ARG A 230 -4.70 12.88 11.22
N GLN A 231 -3.92 12.53 12.26
CA GLN A 231 -2.85 11.53 12.18
C GLN A 231 -1.79 11.85 11.12
N VAL A 232 -1.29 13.09 11.11
CA VAL A 232 -0.23 13.54 10.19
C VAL A 232 1.17 13.10 10.63
N GLY A 233 1.32 11.83 10.98
CA GLY A 233 2.54 11.23 11.57
C GLY A 233 3.78 11.33 10.67
N GLU A 234 3.60 11.45 9.35
CA GLU A 234 4.68 11.58 8.37
C GLU A 234 5.29 12.98 8.25
N LEU A 235 4.72 14.00 8.90
CA LEU A 235 5.34 15.33 8.93
C LEU A 235 6.67 15.26 9.68
N ARG A 236 7.70 15.93 9.15
CA ARG A 236 9.07 15.84 9.63
C ARG A 236 9.52 17.11 10.34
N LEU A 237 10.40 16.96 11.33
CA LEU A 237 11.00 18.09 12.06
C LEU A 237 11.86 18.99 11.16
N GLY A 238 12.41 18.45 10.07
CA GLY A 238 13.15 19.22 9.07
C GLY A 238 12.31 19.73 7.91
N ASP A 239 10.97 19.60 7.95
CA ASP A 239 10.10 20.15 6.92
C ASP A 239 10.30 21.68 6.79
N ALA A 240 10.50 22.15 5.56
CA ALA A 240 10.84 23.55 5.31
C ALA A 240 9.74 24.54 5.71
N HIS A 241 8.48 24.11 5.73
CA HIS A 241 7.32 24.98 5.99
C HIS A 241 6.86 24.93 7.45
N CYS A 242 6.86 23.73 8.05
CA CYS A 242 6.32 23.52 9.40
C CYS A 242 7.34 23.03 10.42
N GLY A 243 8.55 22.63 10.01
CA GLY A 243 9.56 22.06 10.89
C GLY A 243 10.04 23.01 11.99
N ALA A 244 10.14 24.31 11.71
CA ALA A 244 10.45 25.32 12.73
C ALA A 244 9.38 25.35 13.83
N LEU A 245 8.10 25.45 13.43
CA LEU A 245 6.96 25.44 14.35
C LEU A 245 6.91 24.15 15.17
N LEU A 246 7.12 23.00 14.53
CA LEU A 246 7.12 21.71 15.20
C LEU A 246 8.21 21.62 16.27
N ARG A 247 9.42 22.07 15.96
CA ARG A 247 10.53 22.08 16.93
C ARG A 247 10.26 23.03 18.09
N GLU A 248 9.71 24.21 17.82
CA GLU A 248 9.36 25.18 18.86
C GLU A 248 8.22 24.67 19.78
N ALA A 249 7.23 23.99 19.22
CA ALA A 249 6.08 23.52 19.96
C ALA A 249 6.37 22.27 20.81
N LEU A 250 7.43 21.51 20.53
CA LEU A 250 7.78 20.28 21.26
C LEU A 250 8.47 20.60 22.58
N ALA A 251 8.17 19.79 23.61
CA ALA A 251 8.94 19.81 24.84
C ALA A 251 10.45 19.59 24.55
N PRO A 252 11.37 20.44 25.05
CA PRO A 252 12.79 20.38 24.69
C PRO A 252 13.45 19.01 24.87
N PRO A 253 13.18 18.23 25.93
CA PRO A 253 13.77 16.89 26.08
C PRO A 253 13.29 15.90 25.02
N VAL A 254 12.02 16.00 24.59
CA VAL A 254 11.47 15.16 23.52
C VAL A 254 12.13 15.49 22.19
N LEU A 255 12.28 16.78 21.90
CA LEU A 255 12.92 17.25 20.67
C LEU A 255 14.38 16.78 20.60
N ALA A 256 15.16 17.05 21.63
CA ALA A 256 16.57 16.69 21.70
C ALA A 256 16.75 15.18 21.52
N MET A 257 15.95 14.38 22.22
CA MET A 257 16.00 12.94 22.14
C MET A 257 15.56 12.45 20.75
N ALA A 258 14.45 12.93 20.20
CA ALA A 258 14.00 12.52 18.86
C ALA A 258 15.04 12.82 17.78
N GLN A 259 15.71 13.97 17.85
CA GLN A 259 16.79 14.33 16.93
C GLN A 259 18.04 13.46 17.11
N ALA A 260 18.36 13.07 18.33
CA ALA A 260 19.51 12.21 18.59
C ALA A 260 19.29 10.75 18.12
N ILE A 261 18.04 10.27 18.19
CA ILE A 261 17.66 8.91 17.76
C ILE A 261 17.47 8.83 16.25
N TYR A 262 16.64 9.71 15.69
CA TYR A 262 16.13 9.61 14.32
C TYR A 262 16.72 10.68 13.38
N GLY A 263 17.55 11.58 13.91
CA GLY A 263 18.14 12.68 13.15
C GLY A 263 17.22 13.91 13.05
N PRO A 264 17.69 14.98 12.38
CA PRO A 264 16.95 16.24 12.26
C PRO A 264 15.64 16.12 11.47
N ASP A 265 15.47 15.05 10.69
CA ASP A 265 14.30 14.78 9.84
C ASP A 265 13.34 13.74 10.44
N ALA A 266 13.39 13.54 11.76
CA ALA A 266 12.46 12.67 12.48
C ALA A 266 11.00 13.02 12.15
N ASN A 267 10.15 12.02 11.92
CA ASN A 267 8.72 12.24 11.69
C ASN A 267 7.93 12.30 13.00
N LEU A 268 6.73 12.87 12.98
CA LEU A 268 5.90 13.04 14.18
C LEU A 268 5.49 11.70 14.83
N GLY A 269 5.38 10.62 14.06
CA GLY A 269 5.18 9.27 14.60
C GLY A 269 6.35 8.81 15.48
N GLN A 270 7.57 9.02 15.00
CA GLN A 270 8.81 8.75 15.74
C GLN A 270 8.94 9.65 16.97
N VAL A 271 8.65 10.95 16.83
CA VAL A 271 8.68 11.90 17.97
C VAL A 271 7.68 11.50 19.05
N ALA A 272 6.48 11.05 18.65
CA ALA A 272 5.48 10.56 19.59
C ALA A 272 5.93 9.32 20.35
N HIS A 273 6.63 8.43 19.64
CA HIS A 273 7.21 7.26 20.25
C HIS A 273 8.21 7.64 21.34
N VAL A 274 9.08 8.63 21.09
CA VAL A 274 9.99 9.17 22.11
C VAL A 274 9.21 9.77 23.26
N ALA A 275 8.23 10.63 22.98
CA ALA A 275 7.46 11.31 24.01
C ALA A 275 6.73 10.35 24.96
N ALA A 276 6.15 9.28 24.43
CA ALA A 276 5.44 8.27 25.22
C ALA A 276 6.35 7.53 26.22
N HIS A 277 7.66 7.44 25.94
CA HIS A 277 8.62 6.72 26.76
C HIS A 277 9.56 7.63 27.56
N LEU A 278 9.61 8.94 27.24
CA LEU A 278 10.50 9.90 27.88
C LEU A 278 10.42 9.92 29.42
N PRO A 279 9.25 9.86 30.08
CA PRO A 279 9.18 9.84 31.55
C PRO A 279 9.85 8.62 32.19
N ALA A 280 10.06 7.57 31.41
CA ALA A 280 10.69 6.34 31.86
C ALA A 280 12.21 6.30 31.53
N LEU A 281 12.70 7.24 30.72
CA LEU A 281 14.12 7.32 30.33
C LEU A 281 14.96 8.03 31.40
N PRO A 282 16.10 7.46 31.85
CA PRO A 282 17.03 8.13 32.75
C PRO A 282 17.92 9.10 31.96
N TYR A 283 17.37 10.24 31.51
CA TYR A 283 18.14 11.25 30.77
C TYR A 283 18.45 12.48 31.63
N ALA A 284 19.74 12.78 31.79
CA ALA A 284 20.25 14.09 32.19
C ALA A 284 20.94 14.74 30.97
N PRO A 285 20.51 15.94 30.51
CA PRO A 285 21.00 16.57 29.27
C PRO A 285 22.50 16.87 29.20
N ASP A 286 23.21 16.84 30.32
CA ASP A 286 24.57 17.36 30.45
C ASP A 286 25.66 16.28 30.26
N ASP A 287 25.29 15.00 30.26
CA ASP A 287 26.24 13.90 30.13
C ASP A 287 26.38 13.48 28.66
N GLY A 288 27.22 14.23 27.93
CA GLY A 288 27.57 13.98 26.54
C GLY A 288 27.98 12.53 26.26
N GLY A 289 27.02 11.73 25.82
CA GLY A 289 27.20 10.37 25.33
C GLY A 289 25.87 9.63 25.28
N LEU A 290 25.53 9.04 24.13
CA LEU A 290 24.47 8.04 24.04
C LEU A 290 25.10 6.65 24.11
N PRO A 291 25.31 6.06 25.29
CA PRO A 291 25.44 4.62 25.39
C PRO A 291 24.04 4.07 25.19
N LEU A 292 23.79 3.39 24.06
CA LEU A 292 22.66 2.49 23.85
C LEU A 292 21.35 2.93 24.53
N LEU A 293 20.53 3.70 23.81
CA LEU A 293 19.14 3.97 24.22
C LEU A 293 18.54 2.73 24.86
N ASP A 294 18.23 2.86 26.15
CA ASP A 294 17.42 1.95 26.91
C ASP A 294 16.17 1.64 26.08
N LEU A 295 16.09 0.41 25.57
CA LEU A 295 15.03 -0.10 24.71
C LEU A 295 13.67 0.04 25.41
N GLY A 296 12.99 1.17 25.19
CA GLY A 296 11.62 1.44 25.61
C GLY A 296 10.66 0.46 24.95
N LEU A 297 10.36 -0.63 25.66
CA LEU A 297 9.39 -1.64 25.26
C LEU A 297 8.01 -1.25 25.84
N SER A 298 7.03 -1.07 24.97
CA SER A 298 5.67 -0.64 25.36
C SER A 298 4.85 -1.78 25.98
N ALA A 299 3.76 -1.46 26.69
CA ALA A 299 2.76 -2.43 27.15
C ALA A 299 2.03 -3.17 26.00
N ALA A 300 2.02 -2.62 24.78
CA ALA A 300 1.43 -3.25 23.59
C ALA A 300 2.37 -4.26 22.90
N SER A 301 3.65 -4.28 23.28
CA SER A 301 4.68 -5.16 22.68
C SER A 301 4.80 -6.54 23.34
N GLY A 302 4.06 -6.80 24.42
CA GLY A 302 4.14 -8.06 25.19
C GLY A 302 5.40 -8.21 26.06
N LEU A 303 6.26 -7.21 26.09
CA LEU A 303 7.50 -7.16 26.87
C LEU A 303 7.39 -6.06 27.93
N GLN A 304 6.61 -6.30 28.99
CA GLN A 304 6.57 -5.42 30.17
C GLN A 304 7.91 -5.49 30.91
N LEU A 305 8.92 -4.71 30.50
CA LEU A 305 10.20 -4.61 31.19
C LEU A 305 10.29 -3.27 31.93
N ALA A 306 10.58 -3.31 33.22
CA ALA A 306 10.85 -2.13 34.02
C ALA A 306 12.26 -1.58 33.71
N LEU A 307 12.37 -0.26 33.55
CA LEU A 307 13.66 0.42 33.37
C LEU A 307 14.36 0.56 34.73
N GLY A 308 15.62 0.11 34.82
CA GLY A 308 16.40 0.10 36.05
C GLY A 308 17.69 -0.74 35.97
N PRO A 309 18.45 -0.89 37.07
CA PRO A 309 19.60 -1.79 37.14
C PRO A 309 19.22 -3.20 36.69
N GLY A 310 19.92 -3.76 35.70
CA GLY A 310 19.59 -5.07 35.11
C GLY A 310 18.68 -5.03 33.87
N PHE A 311 18.34 -3.84 33.36
CA PHE A 311 17.58 -3.69 32.12
C PHE A 311 18.19 -4.44 30.92
N PHE A 312 19.49 -4.29 30.69
CA PHE A 312 20.19 -5.02 29.62
C PHE A 312 20.11 -6.54 29.79
N ASP A 313 20.16 -7.03 31.02
CA ASP A 313 19.99 -8.45 31.31
C ASP A 313 18.55 -8.91 31.04
N ALA A 314 17.56 -8.07 31.31
CA ALA A 314 16.15 -8.34 31.00
C ALA A 314 15.90 -8.35 29.49
N VAL A 315 16.42 -7.37 28.74
CA VAL A 315 16.38 -7.34 27.27
C VAL A 315 17.04 -8.58 26.70
N ARG A 316 18.27 -8.87 27.14
CA ARG A 316 19.01 -10.07 26.75
C ARG A 316 18.16 -11.31 27.02
N SER A 317 17.59 -11.45 28.21
CA SER A 317 16.72 -12.58 28.56
C SER A 317 15.57 -12.70 27.58
N ARG A 318 14.88 -11.61 27.24
CA ARG A 318 13.74 -11.65 26.31
C ARG A 318 14.13 -12.03 24.89
N PHE A 319 15.27 -11.57 24.39
CA PHE A 319 15.77 -12.03 23.10
C PHE A 319 16.13 -13.52 23.14
N LEU A 320 16.75 -14.00 24.23
CA LEU A 320 17.05 -15.41 24.43
C LEU A 320 15.76 -16.26 24.52
N ASP A 321 14.76 -15.79 25.27
CA ASP A 321 13.44 -16.43 25.43
C ASP A 321 12.68 -16.48 24.11
N ALA A 322 12.83 -15.45 23.27
CA ALA A 322 12.30 -15.41 21.91
C ALA A 322 13.13 -16.22 20.90
N GLY A 323 14.10 -17.02 21.37
CA GLY A 323 14.87 -17.96 20.55
C GLY A 323 16.20 -17.43 20.01
N MET A 324 16.66 -16.26 20.44
CA MET A 324 18.03 -15.81 20.11
C MET A 324 19.04 -16.69 20.83
N SER A 325 20.10 -17.08 20.14
CA SER A 325 21.23 -17.78 20.74
C SER A 325 22.14 -16.81 21.48
N ALA A 326 22.89 -17.29 22.47
CA ALA A 326 23.92 -16.49 23.13
C ALA A 326 24.97 -15.96 22.13
N GLN A 327 25.25 -16.73 21.07
CA GLN A 327 26.11 -16.29 19.96
C GLN A 327 25.47 -15.15 19.17
N GLY A 328 24.18 -15.25 18.83
CA GLY A 328 23.40 -14.21 18.18
C GLY A 328 23.40 -12.90 18.94
N TRP A 329 23.19 -12.97 20.25
CA TRP A 329 23.27 -11.81 21.13
C TRP A 329 24.65 -11.17 21.11
N ARG A 330 25.72 -11.96 21.29
CA ARG A 330 27.11 -11.45 21.25
C ARG A 330 27.47 -10.86 19.90
N PHE A 331 26.97 -11.42 18.80
CA PHE A 331 27.18 -10.89 17.46
C PHE A 331 26.51 -9.53 17.31
N LEU A 332 25.26 -9.40 17.74
CA LEU A 332 24.47 -8.17 17.63
C LEU A 332 25.09 -7.00 18.40
N ILE A 333 25.48 -7.21 19.66
CA ILE A 333 26.06 -6.15 20.51
C ILE A 333 27.47 -5.71 20.08
N LYS A 334 28.13 -6.48 19.20
CA LYS A 334 29.45 -6.15 18.64
C LYS A 334 29.35 -5.32 17.35
N GLN A 335 28.15 -5.10 16.83
CA GLN A 335 27.96 -4.30 15.62
C GLN A 335 28.06 -2.80 15.93
N ASP A 336 28.30 -2.01 14.89
CA ASP A 336 28.31 -0.54 14.97
C ASP A 336 26.97 -0.01 15.50
N GLN A 337 27.00 1.12 16.22
CA GLN A 337 25.81 1.72 16.80
C GLN A 337 24.76 2.07 15.73
N GLY A 338 25.16 2.49 14.53
CA GLY A 338 24.26 2.77 13.42
C GLY A 338 23.54 1.53 12.91
N VAL A 339 24.24 0.39 12.83
CA VAL A 339 23.63 -0.92 12.48
C VAL A 339 22.64 -1.32 13.55
N LEU A 340 23.02 -1.19 14.82
CA LEU A 340 22.14 -1.54 15.92
C LEU A 340 20.88 -0.67 15.91
N ARG A 341 21.01 0.64 15.70
CA ARG A 341 19.87 1.57 15.51
C ARG A 341 19.00 1.18 14.31
N PHE A 342 19.61 0.88 13.15
CA PHE A 342 18.89 0.45 11.94
C PHE A 342 18.15 -0.87 12.12
N VAL A 343 18.71 -1.79 12.89
CA VAL A 343 18.12 -3.10 13.17
C VAL A 343 16.97 -2.94 14.19
N LEU A 344 17.07 -1.98 15.10
CA LEU A 344 16.08 -1.69 16.13
C LEU A 344 14.95 -0.74 15.68
N GLN A 345 15.09 0.04 14.61
CA GLN A 345 13.98 0.84 14.04
C GLN A 345 12.89 -0.02 13.37
N PHE A 346 13.17 -1.29 13.05
CA PHE A 346 12.14 -2.24 12.61
C PHE A 346 11.38 -2.87 13.80
N PHE A 347 11.65 -2.37 15.02
CA PHE A 347 10.81 -2.56 16.19
C PHE A 347 9.75 -1.44 16.19
N PRO A 348 8.45 -1.76 16.29
CA PRO A 348 7.91 -2.81 17.14
C PRO A 348 7.27 -3.93 16.33
N PRO A 349 7.32 -5.17 16.84
CA PRO A 349 6.31 -6.06 16.31
C PRO A 349 5.74 -7.06 17.31
N SER A 350 4.56 -7.58 16.96
CA SER A 350 3.95 -8.75 17.61
C SER A 350 4.97 -9.86 17.88
N ALA A 351 4.73 -10.69 18.91
CA ALA A 351 5.61 -11.81 19.31
C ALA A 351 6.06 -12.71 18.12
N ARG A 352 5.22 -12.83 17.08
CA ARG A 352 5.53 -13.54 15.83
C ARG A 352 6.76 -13.00 15.10
N ILE A 353 6.92 -11.68 15.07
CA ILE A 353 8.00 -11.02 14.32
C ILE A 353 9.27 -10.96 15.17
N LEU A 354 9.17 -10.90 16.50
CA LEU A 354 10.34 -11.04 17.38
C LEU A 354 11.04 -12.39 17.17
N GLY A 355 10.30 -13.50 17.13
CA GLY A 355 10.86 -14.82 16.84
C GLY A 355 11.48 -14.92 15.43
N ALA A 356 10.87 -14.27 14.44
CA ALA A 356 11.41 -14.15 13.10
C ALA A 356 12.74 -13.37 13.06
N PHE A 357 12.82 -12.31 13.85
CA PHE A 357 13.98 -11.46 13.98
C PHE A 357 15.13 -12.15 14.71
N THR A 358 14.86 -12.79 15.86
CA THR A 358 15.87 -13.55 16.61
C THR A 358 16.48 -14.66 15.75
N HIS A 359 15.65 -15.34 14.97
CA HIS A 359 16.09 -16.34 14.00
C HIS A 359 17.00 -15.73 12.92
N PHE A 360 16.64 -14.57 12.35
CA PHE A 360 17.49 -13.87 11.39
C PHE A 360 18.86 -13.49 11.97
N ILE A 361 18.89 -12.92 13.18
CA ILE A 361 20.14 -12.58 13.86
C ILE A 361 20.98 -13.83 14.15
N ASN A 362 20.37 -14.95 14.53
CA ASN A 362 21.09 -16.21 14.70
C ASN A 362 21.72 -16.71 13.40
N LEU A 363 20.99 -16.60 12.29
CA LEU A 363 21.53 -16.95 10.96
C LEU A 363 22.70 -16.04 10.59
N LEU A 364 22.58 -14.72 10.79
CA LEU A 364 23.69 -13.77 10.58
C LEU A 364 24.90 -14.09 11.46
N ALA A 365 24.68 -14.32 12.76
CA ALA A 365 25.76 -14.62 13.70
C ALA A 365 26.49 -15.93 13.36
N SER A 366 25.75 -16.93 12.87
CA SER A 366 26.33 -18.18 12.39
C SER A 366 27.06 -18.01 11.05
N ALA A 367 26.51 -17.18 10.16
CA ALA A 367 27.06 -16.91 8.83
C ALA A 367 28.32 -16.03 8.87
N LEU A 368 28.31 -14.96 9.67
CA LEU A 368 29.30 -13.88 9.64
C LEU A 368 30.23 -13.88 10.85
N GLN A 369 29.85 -14.56 11.94
CA GLN A 369 30.60 -14.71 13.18
C GLN A 369 30.96 -13.38 13.88
N SER A 370 31.98 -12.68 13.41
CA SER A 370 32.46 -11.41 13.97
C SER A 370 32.62 -10.31 12.93
N GLU A 371 32.21 -10.55 11.68
CA GLU A 371 32.28 -9.54 10.63
C GLU A 371 31.25 -8.42 10.87
N PRO A 372 31.62 -7.16 10.56
CA PRO A 372 30.71 -6.04 10.69
C PRO A 372 29.63 -6.10 9.62
N LEU A 373 28.39 -5.85 10.04
CA LEU A 373 27.26 -5.64 9.15
C LEU A 373 27.38 -4.31 8.42
N ARG A 374 26.87 -4.30 7.19
CA ARG A 374 26.70 -3.09 6.38
C ARG A 374 25.23 -2.74 6.31
N ILE A 375 24.87 -1.54 6.78
CA ILE A 375 23.49 -1.10 6.93
C ILE A 375 22.75 -1.19 5.60
N GLU A 376 23.38 -0.71 4.53
CA GLU A 376 22.88 -0.69 3.17
C GLU A 376 22.53 -2.08 2.62
N ARG A 377 23.09 -3.16 3.19
CA ARG A 377 22.83 -4.55 2.78
C ARG A 377 21.85 -5.29 3.67
N CYS A 378 21.55 -4.77 4.86
CA CYS A 378 20.71 -5.45 5.84
C CYS A 378 19.28 -5.68 5.32
N GLN A 379 18.66 -4.66 4.72
CA GLN A 379 17.31 -4.76 4.17
C GLN A 379 17.19 -5.80 3.04
N PRO A 380 18.00 -5.75 1.97
CA PRO A 380 17.90 -6.76 0.91
C PRO A 380 18.27 -8.16 1.39
N ALA A 381 19.21 -8.30 2.33
CA ALA A 381 19.53 -9.57 2.96
C ALA A 381 18.36 -10.15 3.76
N LEU A 382 17.67 -9.33 4.56
CA LEU A 382 16.51 -9.74 5.35
C LEU A 382 15.39 -10.25 4.43
N ARG A 383 15.01 -9.47 3.41
CA ARG A 383 13.96 -9.87 2.45
C ARG A 383 14.32 -11.16 1.72
N GLY A 384 15.57 -11.32 1.29
CA GLY A 384 16.04 -12.54 0.64
C GLY A 384 15.95 -13.76 1.55
N VAL A 385 16.33 -13.63 2.83
CA VAL A 385 16.22 -14.72 3.81
C VAL A 385 14.77 -15.09 4.10
N GLU A 386 13.89 -14.10 4.27
CA GLU A 386 12.46 -14.37 4.48
C GLU A 386 11.87 -15.17 3.33
N ARG A 387 12.30 -14.89 2.09
CA ARG A 387 11.90 -15.63 0.92
C ARG A 387 12.49 -17.05 0.88
N ILE A 388 13.80 -17.21 1.11
CA ILE A 388 14.47 -18.53 1.12
C ILE A 388 13.85 -19.46 2.17
N LEU A 389 13.45 -18.92 3.32
CA LEU A 389 12.87 -19.71 4.41
C LEU A 389 11.36 -19.93 4.26
N ASP A 390 10.70 -19.22 3.34
CA ASP A 390 9.25 -19.24 3.05
C ASP A 390 8.38 -19.70 4.22
N ARG A 391 8.20 -18.79 5.19
CA ARG A 391 7.52 -19.08 6.46
C ARG A 391 6.03 -19.42 6.31
N THR A 392 5.47 -19.30 5.11
CA THR A 392 4.05 -19.58 4.85
C THR A 392 3.76 -21.07 4.66
N ARG A 393 4.78 -21.90 4.41
CA ARG A 393 4.63 -23.33 4.05
C ARG A 393 5.21 -24.33 5.06
N GLY A 394 5.47 -23.91 6.31
CA GLY A 394 5.96 -24.79 7.40
C GLY A 394 7.42 -24.55 7.81
N ARG A 395 7.95 -25.38 8.73
CA ARG A 395 9.33 -25.23 9.22
C ARG A 395 10.33 -25.50 8.08
N PRO A 396 11.26 -24.57 7.79
CA PRO A 396 12.27 -24.80 6.76
C PRO A 396 13.14 -26.01 7.14
N GLY A 397 13.39 -26.90 6.19
CA GLY A 397 14.34 -28.00 6.40
C GLY A 397 15.78 -27.48 6.58
N PRO A 398 16.69 -28.23 7.23
CA PRO A 398 18.06 -27.81 7.52
C PRO A 398 18.84 -27.33 6.29
N LEU A 399 18.55 -27.91 5.12
CA LEU A 399 19.09 -27.49 3.83
C LEU A 399 18.81 -26.01 3.50
N ARG A 400 17.60 -25.52 3.77
CA ARG A 400 17.19 -24.13 3.47
C ARG A 400 17.89 -23.14 4.40
N GLU A 401 18.09 -23.51 5.66
CA GLU A 401 18.86 -22.68 6.59
C GLU A 401 20.32 -22.57 6.15
N ASP A 402 20.95 -23.66 5.71
CA ASP A 402 22.32 -23.63 5.21
C ASP A 402 22.45 -22.74 3.96
N ASN A 403 21.50 -22.88 3.03
CA ASN A 403 21.43 -22.04 1.84
C ASN A 403 21.18 -20.56 2.19
N ALA A 404 20.35 -20.26 3.20
CA ALA A 404 20.18 -18.90 3.73
C ALA A 404 21.49 -18.35 4.33
N ARG A 405 22.25 -19.15 5.09
CA ARG A 405 23.58 -18.75 5.62
C ARG A 405 24.57 -18.48 4.49
N ILE A 406 24.52 -19.28 3.43
CA ILE A 406 25.38 -19.10 2.25
C ILE A 406 25.02 -17.80 1.51
N PHE A 407 23.74 -17.54 1.29
CA PHE A 407 23.24 -16.28 0.73
C PHE A 407 23.70 -15.08 1.56
N LEU A 408 23.51 -15.12 2.89
CA LEU A 408 23.92 -14.06 3.81
C LEU A 408 25.43 -13.79 3.77
N ARG A 409 26.26 -14.84 3.77
CA ARG A 409 27.71 -14.67 3.62
C ARG A 409 28.07 -14.04 2.28
N ALA A 410 27.45 -14.50 1.20
CA ALA A 410 27.75 -14.02 -0.14
C ALA A 410 27.39 -12.54 -0.30
N ILE A 411 26.18 -12.14 0.09
CA ILE A 411 25.72 -10.75 -0.04
C ILE A 411 26.51 -9.79 0.85
N MET A 412 26.81 -10.17 2.09
CA MET A 412 27.53 -9.31 3.03
C MET A 412 29.00 -9.13 2.64
N ARG A 413 29.63 -10.16 2.07
CA ARG A 413 31.04 -10.11 1.62
C ARG A 413 31.21 -9.66 0.16
N ALA A 414 30.13 -9.30 -0.52
CA ALA A 414 30.18 -8.88 -1.91
C ALA A 414 31.07 -7.63 -2.07
N ARG A 415 31.98 -7.64 -3.05
CA ARG A 415 32.74 -6.46 -3.45
C ARG A 415 32.04 -5.86 -4.66
N LEU A 416 31.28 -4.80 -4.42
CA LEU A 416 30.39 -4.18 -5.38
C LEU A 416 30.84 -2.73 -5.65
N SER A 417 30.70 -2.28 -6.89
CA SER A 417 30.76 -0.85 -7.22
C SER A 417 29.52 -0.11 -6.68
N VAL A 418 29.53 1.22 -6.70
CA VAL A 418 28.36 2.04 -6.31
C VAL A 418 27.13 1.69 -7.14
N GLU A 419 27.32 1.42 -8.44
CA GLU A 419 26.25 1.03 -9.37
C GLU A 419 25.73 -0.38 -9.06
N GLU A 420 26.60 -1.33 -8.72
CA GLU A 420 26.20 -2.69 -8.31
C GLU A 420 25.46 -2.65 -6.96
N GLU A 421 25.86 -1.79 -6.02
CA GLU A 421 25.22 -1.63 -4.72
C GLU A 421 23.79 -1.07 -4.84
N ALA A 422 23.57 -0.11 -5.75
CA ALA A 422 22.23 0.42 -6.05
C ALA A 422 21.26 -0.66 -6.58
N ASN A 423 21.81 -1.72 -7.17
CA ASN A 423 21.05 -2.83 -7.75
C ASN A 423 20.91 -4.05 -6.83
N LEU A 424 21.56 -4.00 -5.68
CA LEU A 424 21.67 -5.14 -4.77
C LEU A 424 20.31 -5.69 -4.33
N ALA A 425 19.31 -4.83 -4.14
CA ALA A 425 17.97 -5.26 -3.73
C ALA A 425 17.28 -6.12 -4.78
N HIS A 426 17.48 -5.83 -6.06
CA HIS A 426 16.92 -6.61 -7.16
C HIS A 426 17.69 -7.92 -7.34
N GLU A 427 19.03 -7.87 -7.39
CA GLU A 427 19.85 -9.09 -7.46
C GLU A 427 19.59 -10.01 -6.27
N ALA A 428 19.37 -9.46 -5.08
CA ALA A 428 19.04 -10.24 -3.88
C ALA A 428 17.71 -10.96 -3.99
N GLN A 429 16.74 -10.39 -4.70
CA GLN A 429 15.48 -11.06 -4.98
C GLN A 429 15.70 -12.26 -5.90
N ASP A 430 16.30 -12.06 -7.07
CA ASP A 430 16.51 -13.15 -8.04
C ASP A 430 17.42 -14.25 -7.47
N VAL A 431 18.46 -13.87 -6.74
CA VAL A 431 19.32 -14.84 -6.07
C VAL A 431 18.54 -15.59 -4.99
N SER A 432 17.67 -14.94 -4.23
CA SER A 432 16.85 -15.62 -3.21
C SER A 432 15.88 -16.65 -3.83
N ASP A 433 15.31 -16.36 -5.00
CA ASP A 433 14.42 -17.28 -5.73
C ASP A 433 15.17 -18.53 -6.18
N PHE A 434 16.36 -18.33 -6.78
CA PHE A 434 17.24 -19.41 -7.15
C PHE A 434 17.66 -20.26 -5.95
N VAL A 435 18.06 -19.62 -4.85
CA VAL A 435 18.52 -20.30 -3.63
C VAL A 435 17.37 -21.08 -2.98
N TYR A 436 16.15 -20.53 -2.99
CA TYR A 436 14.93 -21.19 -2.52
C TYR A 436 14.63 -22.47 -3.32
N ALA A 437 14.68 -22.37 -4.66
CA ALA A 437 14.39 -23.49 -5.56
C ALA A 437 15.51 -24.54 -5.59
N HIS A 438 16.70 -24.24 -5.07
CA HIS A 438 17.84 -25.15 -5.13
C HIS A 438 17.74 -26.28 -4.10
N ALA A 439 17.64 -27.52 -4.58
CA ALA A 439 17.47 -28.72 -3.75
C ALA A 439 18.77 -29.27 -3.11
N ALA A 440 19.89 -28.54 -3.20
CA ALA A 440 21.19 -28.94 -2.64
C ALA A 440 21.89 -27.76 -1.92
N VAL A 441 22.85 -28.07 -1.05
CA VAL A 441 23.67 -27.04 -0.36
C VAL A 441 24.62 -26.39 -1.36
N LEU A 442 24.61 -25.06 -1.42
CA LEU A 442 25.47 -24.28 -2.32
C LEU A 442 26.91 -24.20 -1.80
N GLN A 443 27.83 -24.99 -2.36
CA GLN A 443 29.25 -24.98 -1.96
C GLN A 443 30.09 -23.94 -2.71
N GLY A 444 31.04 -23.30 -2.00
CA GLY A 444 32.10 -22.47 -2.60
C GLY A 444 31.63 -21.23 -3.38
N VAL A 445 30.47 -20.66 -3.05
CA VAL A 445 29.85 -19.59 -3.84
C VAL A 445 30.24 -18.19 -3.36
N THR A 446 30.52 -17.32 -4.33
CA THR A 446 30.60 -15.86 -4.15
C THR A 446 29.30 -15.20 -4.62
N TRP A 447 29.04 -13.94 -4.25
CA TRP A 447 27.87 -13.19 -4.74
C TRP A 447 27.75 -13.23 -6.26
N ARG A 448 28.84 -12.89 -6.96
CA ARG A 448 28.90 -12.91 -8.42
C ARG A 448 28.63 -14.30 -9.02
N SER A 449 29.06 -15.37 -8.34
CA SER A 449 28.72 -16.73 -8.77
C SER A 449 27.24 -17.06 -8.54
N LEU A 450 26.62 -16.54 -7.48
CA LEU A 450 25.19 -16.72 -7.22
C LEU A 450 24.35 -15.97 -8.25
N CYS A 451 24.67 -14.70 -8.54
CA CYS A 451 23.97 -13.93 -9.58
C CYS A 451 24.04 -14.66 -10.93
N ARG A 452 25.24 -15.12 -11.35
CA ARG A 452 25.39 -15.87 -12.62
C ARG A 452 24.56 -17.16 -12.65
N ARG A 453 24.51 -17.91 -11.54
CA ARG A 453 23.76 -19.17 -11.46
C ARG A 453 22.25 -18.92 -11.42
N SER A 454 21.82 -17.87 -10.73
CA SER A 454 20.44 -17.42 -10.72
C SER A 454 20.01 -16.97 -12.12
N ASP A 455 20.80 -16.15 -12.81
CA ASP A 455 20.54 -15.72 -14.20
C ASP A 455 20.37 -16.93 -15.13
N ALA A 456 21.27 -17.92 -15.04
CA ALA A 456 21.21 -19.13 -15.85
C ALA A 456 19.97 -19.98 -15.54
N TRP A 457 19.62 -20.12 -14.27
CA TRP A 457 18.45 -20.87 -13.83
C TRP A 457 17.14 -20.20 -14.26
N HIS A 458 16.99 -18.89 -14.07
CA HIS A 458 15.83 -18.14 -14.55
C HIS A 458 15.68 -18.20 -16.07
N ARG A 459 16.79 -18.07 -16.82
CA ARG A 459 16.75 -18.25 -18.28
C ARG A 459 16.32 -19.67 -18.68
N ALA A 460 16.74 -20.69 -17.95
CA ALA A 460 16.28 -22.06 -18.18
C ALA A 460 14.78 -22.24 -17.88
N LEU A 461 14.27 -21.62 -16.81
CA LEU A 461 12.85 -21.63 -16.50
C LEU A 461 12.00 -21.01 -17.61
N LEU A 462 12.46 -19.92 -18.23
CA LEU A 462 11.77 -19.31 -19.37
C LEU A 462 11.63 -20.28 -20.55
N ILE A 463 12.66 -21.10 -20.83
CA ILE A 463 12.60 -22.10 -21.91
C ILE A 463 11.55 -23.18 -21.60
N THR A 464 11.27 -23.44 -20.32
CA THR A 464 10.31 -24.47 -19.89
C THR A 464 8.87 -23.96 -19.74
N VAL A 465 8.62 -22.67 -19.97
CA VAL A 465 7.26 -22.12 -19.98
C VAL A 465 6.50 -22.73 -21.16
N ASP A 466 5.45 -23.48 -20.83
CA ASP A 466 4.50 -24.00 -21.80
C ASP A 466 3.81 -22.81 -22.50
N PRO A 467 3.98 -22.62 -23.83
CA PRO A 467 3.40 -21.50 -24.56
C PRO A 467 1.88 -21.42 -24.42
N ASP A 468 1.21 -22.55 -24.21
CA ASP A 468 -0.25 -22.63 -24.05
C ASP A 468 -0.71 -22.14 -22.66
N LYS A 469 0.22 -22.03 -21.70
CA LYS A 469 -0.04 -21.55 -20.33
C LYS A 469 0.49 -20.14 -20.08
N ASP A 470 1.16 -19.54 -21.05
CA ASP A 470 1.67 -18.18 -20.95
C ASP A 470 0.51 -17.17 -20.96
N VAL A 471 0.53 -16.24 -20.01
CA VAL A 471 -0.50 -15.20 -19.91
C VAL A 471 -0.25 -14.18 -21.03
N ARG A 472 -1.20 -14.02 -21.94
CA ARG A 472 -1.12 -13.12 -23.09
C ARG A 472 -2.21 -12.07 -23.07
N TRP A 473 -1.91 -10.89 -23.60
CA TRP A 473 -2.89 -9.83 -23.83
C TRP A 473 -2.71 -9.26 -25.24
N PRO A 474 -3.75 -8.65 -25.84
CA PRO A 474 -3.65 -8.10 -27.18
C PRO A 474 -2.67 -6.92 -27.23
N ALA A 475 -1.65 -7.03 -28.09
CA ALA A 475 -0.79 -5.90 -28.45
C ALA A 475 -1.54 -4.92 -29.36
N LEU A 476 -1.70 -3.66 -28.93
CA LEU A 476 -2.32 -2.62 -29.77
C LEU A 476 -1.30 -1.92 -30.66
N LEU A 477 -0.04 -1.90 -30.22
CA LEU A 477 1.07 -1.30 -30.92
C LEU A 477 2.27 -2.27 -30.92
N PRO A 478 2.16 -3.44 -31.60
CA PRO A 478 3.15 -4.51 -31.48
C PRO A 478 4.59 -4.07 -31.74
N VAL A 479 4.79 -3.25 -32.78
CA VAL A 479 6.07 -2.64 -33.13
C VAL A 479 5.81 -1.21 -33.60
N TYR A 480 6.57 -0.25 -33.07
CA TYR A 480 6.49 1.15 -33.43
C TYR A 480 7.87 1.78 -33.60
N ALA A 481 8.14 2.30 -34.80
CA ALA A 481 9.39 3.01 -35.10
C ALA A 481 9.28 4.48 -34.69
N THR A 482 10.27 4.98 -33.97
CA THR A 482 10.30 6.35 -33.44
C THR A 482 11.73 6.90 -33.51
N GLY A 483 12.06 7.52 -34.64
CA GLY A 483 13.42 7.99 -34.93
C GLY A 483 14.41 6.81 -35.02
N PRO A 484 15.56 6.85 -34.30
CA PRO A 484 16.52 5.74 -34.30
C PRO A 484 16.07 4.55 -33.43
N PHE A 485 14.97 4.67 -32.70
CA PHE A 485 14.48 3.66 -31.78
C PHE A 485 13.30 2.88 -32.35
N VAL A 486 13.16 1.64 -31.90
CA VAL A 486 12.00 0.78 -32.14
C VAL A 486 11.43 0.39 -30.78
N ALA A 487 10.15 0.68 -30.56
CA ALA A 487 9.41 0.21 -29.41
C ALA A 487 8.70 -1.11 -29.77
N VAL A 488 8.84 -2.12 -28.92
CA VAL A 488 8.17 -3.42 -29.07
C VAL A 488 7.29 -3.63 -27.85
N GLU A 489 5.98 -3.78 -28.05
CA GLU A 489 5.05 -4.07 -26.97
C GLU A 489 5.31 -5.47 -26.41
N LEU A 490 5.40 -5.58 -25.09
CA LEU A 490 5.56 -6.86 -24.39
C LEU A 490 4.16 -7.37 -24.06
N ASP A 491 3.67 -8.30 -24.89
CA ASP A 491 2.28 -8.74 -24.93
C ASP A 491 2.01 -10.07 -24.20
N SER A 492 3.00 -10.54 -23.46
CA SER A 492 2.97 -11.81 -22.75
C SER A 492 3.82 -11.79 -21.48
N GLY A 493 3.46 -12.66 -20.53
CA GLY A 493 4.24 -12.90 -19.31
C GLY A 493 5.66 -13.34 -19.64
N PHE A 494 5.83 -14.21 -20.63
CA PHE A 494 7.14 -14.60 -21.14
C PHE A 494 8.00 -13.41 -21.60
N LEU A 495 7.47 -12.53 -22.44
CA LEU A 495 8.23 -11.37 -22.94
C LEU A 495 8.57 -10.36 -21.84
N LEU A 496 7.68 -10.17 -20.86
CA LEU A 496 7.98 -9.36 -19.67
C LEU A 496 9.11 -9.97 -18.84
N ALA A 497 9.09 -11.27 -18.63
CA ALA A 497 10.12 -11.96 -17.88
C ALA A 497 11.46 -11.95 -18.61
N GLU A 498 11.47 -12.12 -19.94
CA GLU A 498 12.68 -11.98 -20.77
C GLU A 498 13.26 -10.56 -20.69
N GLU A 499 12.43 -9.52 -20.79
CA GLU A 499 12.87 -8.13 -20.63
C GLU A 499 13.41 -7.89 -19.22
N GLY A 500 12.72 -8.39 -18.19
CA GLY A 500 13.12 -8.29 -16.79
C GLY A 500 14.50 -8.87 -16.52
N LEU A 501 14.80 -10.06 -17.07
CA LEU A 501 16.12 -10.69 -16.95
C LEU A 501 17.19 -9.95 -17.73
N GLU A 502 16.91 -9.51 -18.95
CA GLU A 502 17.91 -8.85 -19.80
C GLU A 502 18.26 -7.45 -19.27
N GLN A 503 17.26 -6.73 -18.79
CA GLN A 503 17.39 -5.40 -18.21
C GLN A 503 17.67 -5.40 -16.72
N ARG A 504 17.58 -6.54 -16.00
CA ARG A 504 17.78 -6.62 -14.54
C ARG A 504 16.87 -5.67 -13.76
N HIS A 505 15.57 -5.74 -14.03
CA HIS A 505 14.57 -5.01 -13.24
C HIS A 505 13.26 -5.80 -13.14
N CYS A 506 12.42 -5.43 -12.18
CA CYS A 506 11.21 -6.18 -11.78
C CYS A 506 10.05 -6.18 -12.78
N ILE A 507 10.24 -5.80 -14.05
CA ILE A 507 9.13 -5.73 -15.01
C ILE A 507 8.45 -7.08 -15.26
N GLY A 508 9.15 -8.20 -15.02
CA GLY A 508 8.58 -9.55 -15.08
C GLY A 508 7.38 -9.76 -14.16
N THR A 509 7.26 -9.01 -13.06
CA THR A 509 6.13 -9.13 -12.12
C THR A 509 4.87 -8.40 -12.59
N TYR A 510 4.90 -7.73 -13.74
CA TYR A 510 3.82 -6.87 -14.22
C TYR A 510 2.77 -7.61 -15.08
N ALA A 511 2.91 -8.93 -15.25
CA ALA A 511 2.03 -9.73 -16.10
C ALA A 511 0.55 -9.56 -15.75
N ASN A 512 0.19 -9.59 -14.45
CA ASN A 512 -1.19 -9.41 -14.02
C ASN A 512 -1.74 -8.01 -14.34
N ALA A 513 -0.93 -6.95 -14.16
CA ALA A 513 -1.33 -5.58 -14.48
C ALA A 513 -1.48 -5.35 -15.99
N CYS A 514 -0.70 -6.07 -16.80
CA CYS A 514 -0.83 -5.99 -18.25
C CYS A 514 -2.03 -6.79 -18.76
N ALA A 515 -2.23 -8.00 -18.21
CA ALA A 515 -3.38 -8.85 -18.50
C ALA A 515 -4.72 -8.18 -18.13
N SER A 516 -4.76 -7.44 -17.02
CA SER A 516 -5.97 -6.69 -16.61
C SER A 516 -6.25 -5.45 -17.47
N GLY A 517 -5.33 -5.05 -18.35
CA GLY A 517 -5.49 -3.84 -19.16
C GLY A 517 -5.12 -2.54 -18.45
N ALA A 518 -4.60 -2.59 -17.22
CA ALA A 518 -4.21 -1.38 -16.47
C ALA A 518 -2.87 -0.79 -16.95
N THR A 519 -1.96 -1.66 -17.37
CA THR A 519 -0.58 -1.30 -17.74
C THR A 519 -0.19 -1.87 -19.09
N ARG A 520 0.73 -1.20 -19.78
CA ARG A 520 1.37 -1.66 -21.01
C ARG A 520 2.85 -1.38 -20.95
N VAL A 521 3.64 -2.34 -21.42
CA VAL A 521 5.09 -2.28 -21.31
C VAL A 521 5.69 -2.40 -22.70
N PHE A 522 6.68 -1.55 -22.96
CA PHE A 522 7.43 -1.51 -24.21
C PHE A 522 8.92 -1.70 -23.96
N SER A 523 9.55 -2.58 -24.74
CA SER A 523 10.99 -2.66 -24.88
C SER A 523 11.43 -1.63 -25.93
N LEU A 524 12.13 -0.58 -25.50
CA LEU A 524 12.74 0.39 -26.40
C LEU A 524 14.11 -0.12 -26.85
N ARG A 525 14.32 -0.19 -28.16
CA ARG A 525 15.51 -0.78 -28.77
C ARG A 525 16.18 0.20 -29.72
N HIS A 526 17.51 0.28 -29.67
CA HIS A 526 18.34 1.03 -30.61
C HIS A 526 19.28 0.05 -31.33
N LYS A 527 19.23 0.02 -32.66
CA LYS A 527 20.01 -0.92 -33.49
C LYS A 527 19.88 -2.38 -33.01
N GLY A 528 18.66 -2.79 -32.67
CA GLY A 528 18.33 -4.14 -32.19
C GLY A 528 18.71 -4.43 -30.74
N ARG A 529 19.40 -3.53 -30.03
CA ARG A 529 19.74 -3.71 -28.61
C ARG A 529 18.72 -3.01 -27.72
N ARG A 530 18.29 -3.68 -26.65
CA ARG A 530 17.40 -3.09 -25.64
C ARG A 530 18.13 -1.96 -24.91
N THR A 531 17.53 -0.78 -24.86
CA THR A 531 18.10 0.43 -24.25
C THR A 531 17.33 0.87 -23.01
N ALA A 532 16.01 0.70 -23.02
CA ALA A 532 15.16 0.98 -21.87
C ALA A 532 13.84 0.21 -21.96
N THR A 533 13.16 0.13 -20.83
CA THR A 533 11.81 -0.39 -20.70
C THR A 533 10.89 0.76 -20.32
N LEU A 534 9.82 0.92 -21.08
CA LEU A 534 8.81 1.95 -20.90
C LEU A 534 7.54 1.31 -20.36
N GLU A 535 7.03 1.86 -19.27
CA GLU A 535 5.73 1.51 -18.69
C GLU A 535 4.74 2.64 -18.98
N LEU A 536 3.62 2.27 -19.59
CA LEU A 536 2.45 3.10 -19.77
C LEU A 536 1.35 2.61 -18.84
N GLN A 537 0.65 3.54 -18.19
CA GLN A 537 -0.53 3.23 -17.39
C GLN A 537 -1.73 3.97 -17.96
N ARG A 538 -2.89 3.32 -17.94
CA ARG A 538 -4.15 3.95 -18.31
C ARG A 538 -4.57 4.93 -17.20
N GLY A 539 -4.68 6.20 -17.53
CA GLY A 539 -5.22 7.23 -16.66
C GLY A 539 -6.75 7.14 -16.57
N HIS A 540 -7.33 7.86 -15.61
CA HIS A 540 -8.78 7.92 -15.41
C HIS A 540 -9.55 8.58 -16.57
N ASP A 541 -8.88 9.36 -17.40
CA ASP A 541 -9.40 9.96 -18.64
C ASP A 541 -9.21 9.05 -19.86
N ASP A 542 -8.96 7.76 -19.63
CA ASP A 542 -8.65 6.73 -20.63
C ASP A 542 -7.38 7.01 -21.46
N ALA A 543 -6.66 8.09 -21.17
CA ALA A 543 -5.40 8.43 -21.80
C ALA A 543 -4.26 7.57 -21.23
N TRP A 544 -3.44 7.02 -22.11
CA TRP A 544 -2.26 6.26 -21.71
C TRP A 544 -1.09 7.20 -21.49
N ARG A 545 -0.52 7.16 -20.29
CA ARG A 545 0.59 8.03 -19.91
C ARG A 545 1.82 7.23 -19.56
N MET A 546 2.98 7.76 -19.91
CA MET A 546 4.26 7.25 -19.42
C MET A 546 4.33 7.51 -17.91
N VAL A 547 4.33 6.42 -17.14
CA VAL A 547 4.51 6.48 -15.68
C VAL A 547 5.96 6.21 -15.29
N GLN A 548 6.65 5.40 -16.09
CA GLN A 548 8.03 5.06 -15.81
C GLN A 548 8.80 4.70 -17.09
N ILE A 549 10.07 5.11 -17.12
CA ILE A 549 11.06 4.62 -18.09
C ILE A 549 12.36 4.30 -17.33
N ARG A 550 12.87 3.09 -17.51
CA ARG A 550 14.08 2.60 -16.83
C ARG A 550 15.03 1.95 -17.81
N GLY A 551 16.31 2.26 -17.68
CA GLY A 551 17.39 1.53 -18.33
C GLY A 551 17.71 0.24 -17.58
N LYS A 552 18.78 -0.41 -18.02
CA LYS A 552 19.31 -1.59 -17.35
C LYS A 552 19.55 -1.30 -15.86
N ALA A 553 19.16 -2.24 -15.01
CA ALA A 553 19.35 -2.22 -13.57
C ALA A 553 18.70 -0.96 -12.94
N ASN A 554 17.44 -0.71 -13.30
CA ASN A 554 16.64 0.45 -12.87
C ASN A 554 17.29 1.83 -13.06
N THR A 555 18.32 1.93 -13.91
CA THR A 555 19.05 3.17 -14.13
C THR A 555 18.11 4.23 -14.69
N VAL A 556 18.22 5.46 -14.17
CA VAL A 556 17.45 6.60 -14.65
C VAL A 556 17.85 6.90 -16.09
N VAL A 557 16.88 6.98 -16.99
CA VAL A 557 17.11 7.38 -18.38
C VAL A 557 17.18 8.91 -18.45
N GLN A 558 18.32 9.44 -18.88
CA GLN A 558 18.54 10.88 -19.06
C GLN A 558 18.71 11.28 -20.53
N ASP A 559 18.80 10.31 -21.46
CA ASP A 559 18.94 10.58 -22.90
C ASP A 559 17.68 11.27 -23.45
N PRO A 560 17.77 12.54 -23.88
CA PRO A 560 16.61 13.30 -24.35
C PRO A 560 15.94 12.67 -25.58
N ALA A 561 16.72 12.07 -26.49
CA ALA A 561 16.17 11.46 -27.70
C ALA A 561 15.36 10.21 -27.36
N LEU A 562 15.79 9.44 -26.36
CA LEU A 562 15.08 8.27 -25.87
C LEU A 562 13.80 8.65 -25.10
N LEU A 563 13.85 9.72 -24.30
CA LEU A 563 12.67 10.26 -23.61
C LEU A 563 11.63 10.80 -24.60
N GLU A 564 12.06 11.51 -25.63
CA GLU A 564 11.18 11.99 -26.71
C GLU A 564 10.56 10.81 -27.48
N ALA A 565 11.37 9.77 -27.77
CA ALA A 565 10.88 8.56 -28.41
C ALA A 565 9.81 7.85 -27.57
N ALA A 566 10.00 7.75 -26.25
CA ALA A 566 9.03 7.20 -25.32
C ALA A 566 7.73 8.02 -25.27
N GLY A 567 7.84 9.35 -25.30
CA GLY A 567 6.68 10.25 -25.40
C GLY A 567 5.86 10.01 -26.66
N ARG A 568 6.51 9.81 -27.82
CA ARG A 568 5.84 9.45 -29.08
C ARG A 568 5.14 8.09 -29.00
N VAL A 569 5.73 7.11 -28.32
CA VAL A 569 5.09 5.79 -28.09
C VAL A 569 3.82 5.94 -27.26
N ALA A 570 3.86 6.71 -26.17
CA ALA A 570 2.68 6.94 -25.33
C ALA A 570 1.52 7.61 -26.09
N GLN A 571 1.84 8.58 -26.95
CA GLN A 571 0.85 9.24 -27.83
C GLN A 571 0.26 8.27 -28.84
N ALA A 572 1.09 7.54 -29.58
CA ALA A 572 0.64 6.58 -30.58
C ALA A 572 -0.21 5.46 -29.95
N TYR A 573 0.18 4.98 -28.78
CA TYR A 573 -0.59 3.97 -28.05
C TYR A 573 -1.97 4.51 -27.61
N SER A 574 -2.02 5.75 -27.10
CA SER A 574 -3.29 6.40 -26.75
C SER A 574 -4.23 6.55 -27.94
N GLU A 575 -3.70 6.81 -29.13
CA GLU A 575 -4.49 6.88 -30.38
C GLU A 575 -4.98 5.51 -30.83
N ALA A 576 -4.13 4.48 -30.75
CA ALA A 576 -4.49 3.10 -31.07
C ALA A 576 -5.60 2.58 -30.12
N ALA A 577 -5.46 2.82 -28.81
CA ALA A 577 -6.46 2.45 -27.80
C ALA A 577 -7.82 3.09 -28.09
N ARG A 578 -7.87 4.41 -28.31
CA ARG A 578 -9.12 5.13 -28.64
C ARG A 578 -9.75 4.64 -29.95
N SER A 579 -8.93 4.29 -30.94
CA SER A 579 -9.42 3.78 -32.23
C SER A 579 -10.07 2.41 -32.07
N ARG A 580 -9.48 1.53 -31.23
CA ARG A 580 -10.04 0.22 -30.92
C ARG A 580 -11.37 0.33 -30.15
N GLU A 581 -11.43 1.17 -29.13
CA GLU A 581 -12.67 1.40 -28.36
C GLU A 581 -13.80 1.90 -29.27
N ARG A 582 -13.52 2.85 -30.17
CA ARG A 582 -14.51 3.33 -31.17
C ARG A 582 -15.00 2.20 -32.09
N ALA A 583 -14.11 1.33 -32.54
CA ALA A 583 -14.45 0.20 -33.40
C ALA A 583 -15.28 -0.87 -32.66
N GLU A 584 -14.94 -1.17 -31.41
CA GLU A 584 -15.72 -2.09 -30.56
C GLU A 584 -17.10 -1.51 -30.24
N PHE A 585 -17.20 -0.22 -29.93
CA PHE A 585 -18.47 0.48 -29.73
C PHE A 585 -19.34 0.49 -31.00
N ALA A 586 -18.75 0.73 -32.17
CA ALA A 586 -19.45 0.67 -33.45
C ALA A 586 -19.99 -0.74 -33.76
N LYS A 587 -19.21 -1.79 -33.45
CA LYS A 587 -19.64 -3.20 -33.58
C LYS A 587 -20.78 -3.53 -32.62
N ALA A 588 -20.69 -3.12 -31.36
CA ALA A 588 -21.76 -3.33 -30.37
C ALA A 588 -23.08 -2.66 -30.80
N ARG A 589 -22.99 -1.42 -31.32
CA ARG A 589 -24.16 -0.69 -31.85
C ARG A 589 -24.78 -1.36 -33.07
N ALA A 590 -23.97 -1.96 -33.95
CA ALA A 590 -24.46 -2.70 -35.12
C ALA A 590 -25.14 -4.03 -34.74
N HIS A 591 -24.66 -4.73 -33.70
CA HIS A 591 -25.28 -5.98 -33.22
C HIS A 591 -26.53 -5.75 -32.36
N GLY A 592 -26.62 -4.60 -31.67
CA GLY A 592 -27.80 -4.23 -30.89
C GLY A 592 -29.07 -3.93 -31.70
N HIS A 593 -29.00 -3.90 -33.04
CA HIS A 593 -30.17 -3.73 -33.91
C HIS A 593 -30.76 -5.06 -34.42
N SER A 594 -30.14 -6.22 -34.13
CA SER A 594 -30.62 -7.51 -34.66
C SER A 594 -30.96 -8.58 -33.61
N SER A 595 -30.78 -8.33 -32.31
CA SER A 595 -31.22 -9.28 -31.28
C SER A 595 -31.57 -8.57 -29.98
N GLY A 596 -32.85 -8.57 -29.63
CA GLY A 596 -33.24 -8.41 -28.23
C GLY A 596 -32.66 -9.56 -27.41
N SER A 597 -32.22 -9.26 -26.19
CA SER A 597 -31.67 -10.19 -25.19
C SER A 597 -30.28 -10.77 -25.50
N LEU A 598 -29.25 -10.16 -24.91
CA LEU A 598 -28.21 -10.76 -24.05
C LEU A 598 -27.01 -9.81 -23.98
N SER A 599 -26.69 -9.33 -22.77
CA SER A 599 -25.40 -8.68 -22.49
C SER A 599 -24.28 -9.68 -22.76
N PRO A 600 -23.17 -9.27 -23.42
CA PRO A 600 -22.00 -10.11 -23.51
C PRO A 600 -21.42 -10.23 -22.10
N ALA A 601 -21.56 -11.40 -21.50
CA ALA A 601 -20.75 -11.81 -20.37
C ALA A 601 -19.28 -11.64 -20.81
N LEU A 602 -18.60 -10.63 -20.26
CA LEU A 602 -17.15 -10.67 -20.12
C LEU A 602 -16.86 -11.87 -19.22
N ALA A 603 -16.69 -13.02 -19.85
CA ALA A 603 -16.16 -14.21 -19.21
C ALA A 603 -14.73 -13.87 -18.75
N ALA A 604 -14.61 -13.38 -17.52
CA ALA A 604 -13.38 -13.48 -16.78
C ALA A 604 -13.06 -14.98 -16.69
N PRO A 605 -11.93 -15.46 -17.25
CA PRO A 605 -11.53 -16.83 -17.00
C PRO A 605 -11.34 -16.96 -15.48
N LEU A 606 -12.01 -17.95 -14.88
CA LEU A 606 -11.68 -18.42 -13.54
C LEU A 606 -10.18 -18.73 -13.54
N GLN A 607 -9.43 -17.89 -12.85
CA GLN A 607 -8.00 -18.02 -12.71
C GLN A 607 -7.74 -19.09 -11.64
N GLU A 608 -7.37 -20.30 -12.06
CA GLU A 608 -6.73 -21.24 -11.15
C GLU A 608 -5.39 -20.65 -10.74
N TYR A 609 -5.25 -20.36 -9.44
CA TYR A 609 -4.07 -19.76 -8.86
C TYR A 609 -2.82 -20.62 -9.12
N TRP A 610 -1.97 -20.16 -10.04
CA TRP A 610 -0.61 -20.67 -10.18
C TRP A 610 0.23 -20.20 -8.98
N THR A 611 0.56 -21.17 -8.13
CA THR A 611 1.54 -21.02 -7.05
C THR A 611 2.86 -21.62 -7.53
N GLY A 612 3.71 -20.77 -8.12
CA GLY A 612 5.13 -21.05 -8.33
C GLY A 612 5.92 -20.60 -7.11
#